data_AF-A0A6S7BIJ5-F1
#
_entry.id   AF-A0A6S7BIJ5-F1
#
_cell.length_a   1.000
_cell.length_b   1.000
_cell.length_c   1.000
_cell.angle_alpha   90.00
_cell.angle_beta   90.00
_cell.angle_gamma   90.00
#
_symmetry.space_group_name_H-M   'P 1'
#
loop_
_entity.id
_entity.type
_entity.pdbx_description
1 polymer ?
#
loop_
_entity_poly.entity_id
_entity_poly.type
_entity_poly.pdbx_seq_one_letter_code
_entity_poly.pdbx_strand_id
1 'polypeptide(L)' 'MSRLILIAALILAGCASPIVFRDPKTGHTAECTTANPAPLPAAKRDVDKCIAIFEHLGWIRQ' A
#
# COMPACT_ATOMS: atom_id res chain seq x y z
N MET A 1 -30.51 19.13 -1.74
CA MET A 1 -29.34 18.69 -2.56
C MET A 1 -28.08 18.74 -1.69
N SER A 2 -27.85 17.79 -0.77
CA SER A 2 -26.62 17.82 0.07
C SER A 2 -26.34 16.49 0.79
N ARG A 3 -26.60 15.35 0.14
CA ARG A 3 -26.27 14.02 0.69
C ARG A 3 -25.46 13.15 -0.29
N LEU A 4 -25.49 13.47 -1.58
CA LEU A 4 -24.75 12.76 -2.63
C LEU A 4 -23.24 13.05 -2.62
N ILE A 5 -22.81 14.21 -2.11
CA ILE A 5 -21.40 14.64 -2.16
C ILE A 5 -20.54 13.88 -1.13
N LEU A 6 -21.11 13.56 0.05
CA LEU A 6 -20.40 12.82 1.11
C LEU A 6 -20.07 11.37 0.73
N ILE A 7 -20.91 10.75 -0.11
CA ILE A 7 -20.70 9.36 -0.54
C ILE A 7 -19.60 9.28 -1.60
N ALA A 8 -19.49 10.28 -2.47
CA ALA A 8 -18.42 10.34 -3.48
C ALA A 8 -17.03 10.48 -2.86
N ALA A 9 -16.89 11.21 -1.74
CA ALA A 9 -15.61 11.38 -1.05
C ALA A 9 -15.09 10.08 -0.39
N LEU A 10 -15.99 9.20 0.07
CA LEU A 10 -15.61 7.91 0.66
C LEU A 10 -15.17 6.88 -0.39
N ILE A 11 -15.60 7.01 -1.65
CA ILE A 11 -15.24 6.10 -2.74
C ILE A 11 -13.90 6.52 -3.39
N LEU A 12 -13.49 7.78 -3.24
CA LEU A 12 -12.16 8.26 -3.66
C LEU A 12 -11.03 7.84 -2.70
N ALA A 13 -11.36 7.34 -1.51
CA ALA A 13 -10.43 6.55 -0.68
C ALA A 13 -10.33 5.09 -1.18
N GLY A 14 -10.39 4.90 -2.50
CA GLY A 14 -10.16 3.65 -3.19
C GLY A 14 -8.72 3.17 -3.02
N CYS A 15 -8.47 2.60 -1.84
CA CYS A 15 -7.69 1.40 -1.61
C CYS A 15 -6.32 1.27 -2.31
N ALA A 16 -5.44 2.25 -2.14
CA ALA A 16 -4.01 1.92 -2.04
C ALA A 16 -3.73 1.55 -0.58
N SER A 17 -4.29 0.42 -0.11
CA SER A 17 -3.97 -0.08 1.22
C SER A 17 -2.46 -0.38 1.23
N PRO A 18 -1.66 0.32 2.06
CA PRO A 18 -0.23 0.07 2.12
C PRO A 18 -0.01 -1.40 2.47
N ILE A 19 0.91 -2.05 1.75
CA ILE A 19 1.24 -3.45 2.04
C ILE A 19 2.23 -3.44 3.19
N VAL A 20 1.82 -3.90 4.35
CA VAL A 20 2.64 -3.88 5.56
C VAL A 20 3.40 -5.20 5.70
N PHE A 21 4.69 -5.09 6.00
CA PHE A 21 5.57 -6.20 6.35
C PHE A 21 6.06 -6.04 7.78
N ARG A 22 6.23 -7.17 8.46
CA ARG A 22 6.78 -7.23 9.82
C ARG A 22 8.01 -8.12 9.84
N ASP A 23 9.09 -7.61 10.40
CA ASP A 23 10.28 -8.40 10.70
C ASP A 23 9.99 -9.34 11.89
N PRO A 24 10.05 -10.68 11.70
CA PRO A 24 9.83 -11.61 12.81
C PRO A 24 10.97 -11.61 13.85
N LYS A 25 12.16 -11.09 13.52
CA LYS A 25 13.33 -11.08 14.41
C LYS A 25 13.35 -9.86 15.33
N THR A 26 13.09 -8.69 14.78
CA THR A 26 13.16 -7.41 15.51
C THR A 26 11.79 -6.85 15.89
N GLY A 27 10.72 -7.32 15.24
CA GLY A 27 9.37 -6.80 15.43
C GLY A 27 9.09 -5.48 14.71
N HIS A 28 10.06 -4.94 13.95
CA HIS A 28 9.87 -3.74 13.15
C HIS A 28 8.84 -3.94 12.03
N THR A 29 8.15 -2.87 11.67
CA THR A 29 7.17 -2.84 10.58
C THR A 29 7.62 -1.89 9.48
N ALA A 30 7.38 -2.26 8.23
CA ALA A 30 7.60 -1.41 7.07
C ALA A 30 6.40 -1.48 6.13
N GLU A 31 6.17 -0.41 5.38
CA GLU A 31 5.04 -0.27 4.48
C GLU A 31 5.54 -0.12 3.03
N CYS A 32 5.02 -0.95 2.14
CA CYS A 32 5.15 -0.78 0.70
C CYS A 32 3.92 -0.05 0.18
N THR A 33 4.08 1.22 -0.14
CA THR A 33 3.05 2.06 -0.74
C THR A 33 3.63 2.92 -1.86
N THR A 34 2.76 3.33 -2.78
CA THR A 34 3.09 4.30 -3.82
C THR A 34 2.49 5.65 -3.45
N ALA A 35 3.31 6.70 -3.44
CA ALA A 35 2.83 8.08 -3.28
C ALA A 35 2.06 8.59 -4.52
N ASN A 36 2.11 7.83 -5.64
CA ASN A 36 1.43 8.17 -6.86
C ASN A 36 0.11 7.39 -6.96
N PRO A 37 -1.06 8.04 -6.79
CA PRO A 37 -2.38 7.41 -6.88
C PRO A 37 -2.78 7.07 -8.32
N ALA A 38 -1.98 7.45 -9.31
CA ALA A 38 -2.26 7.14 -10.70
C ALA A 38 -2.04 5.63 -10.97
N PRO A 39 -2.89 4.97 -11.79
CA PRO A 39 -2.74 3.56 -12.18
C PRO A 39 -1.61 3.36 -13.21
N LEU A 40 -0.49 4.05 -13.03
CA LEU A 40 0.66 3.96 -13.91
C LEU A 40 1.42 2.65 -13.62
N PRO A 41 1.83 1.88 -14.64
CA PRO A 41 2.59 0.63 -14.47
C PRO A 41 3.86 0.79 -13.62
N ALA A 42 4.43 2.00 -13.56
CA ALA A 42 5.58 2.32 -12.73
C ALA A 42 5.28 2.24 -11.23
N ALA A 43 4.12 2.76 -10.79
CA ALA A 43 3.70 2.71 -9.40
C ALA A 43 3.55 1.26 -8.90
N LYS A 44 2.97 0.40 -9.74
CA LYS A 44 2.89 -1.04 -9.47
C LYS A 44 4.28 -1.67 -9.37
N ARG A 45 5.19 -1.33 -10.29
CA ARG A 45 6.55 -1.87 -10.30
C ARG A 45 7.35 -1.49 -9.04
N ASP A 46 7.17 -0.30 -8.52
CA ASP A 46 7.87 0.15 -7.32
C ASP A 46 7.34 -0.56 -6.07
N VAL A 47 6.03 -0.77 -5.97
CA VAL A 47 5.42 -1.59 -4.92
C VAL A 47 5.88 -3.06 -5.03
N ASP A 48 5.88 -3.64 -6.23
CA ASP A 48 6.35 -5.01 -6.47
C ASP A 48 7.82 -5.20 -6.07
N LYS A 49 8.70 -4.22 -6.36
CA LYS A 49 10.10 -4.24 -5.92
C LYS A 49 10.22 -4.16 -4.40
N CYS A 50 9.44 -3.30 -3.76
CA CYS A 50 9.43 -3.16 -2.32
C CYS A 50 9.01 -4.49 -1.63
N ILE A 51 7.96 -5.13 -2.14
CA ILE A 51 7.51 -6.47 -1.70
C ILE A 51 8.66 -7.48 -1.82
N ALA A 52 9.29 -7.56 -3.00
CA ALA A 52 10.36 -8.52 -3.26
C ALA A 52 11.56 -8.36 -2.30
N ILE A 53 11.89 -7.12 -1.90
CA ILE A 53 12.95 -6.86 -0.92
C ILE A 53 12.56 -7.45 0.45
N PHE A 54 11.36 -7.16 0.95
CA PHE A 54 10.95 -7.64 2.27
C PHE A 54 10.72 -9.16 2.31
N GLU A 55 10.22 -9.75 1.22
CA GLU A 55 10.15 -11.21 1.07
C GLU A 55 11.55 -11.84 1.07
N HIS A 56 12.53 -11.23 0.39
CA HIS A 56 13.91 -11.70 0.40
C HIS A 56 14.57 -11.58 1.79
N LEU A 57 14.20 -10.56 2.57
CA LEU A 57 14.62 -10.40 3.96
C LEU A 57 13.91 -11.36 4.94
N GLY A 58 12.93 -12.14 4.46
CA GLY A 58 12.14 -13.06 5.28
C GLY A 58 11.14 -12.35 6.20
N TRP A 59 10.72 -11.14 5.86
CA TRP A 59 9.68 -10.42 6.59
C TRP A 59 8.30 -10.98 6.22
N ILE A 60 7.37 -10.93 7.17
CA ILE A 60 6.04 -11.52 7.03
C ILE A 60 5.02 -10.44 6.68
N ARG A 61 4.26 -10.65 5.61
CA ARG A 61 3.16 -9.77 5.22
C ARG A 61 2.02 -9.82 6.26
N GLN A 62 1.52 -8.66 6.67
CA GLN A 62 0.38 -8.53 7.59
C GLN A 62 -0.94 -8.34 6.83
#